data_AF-A0A7L0JCZ6-F1
#
_entry.id   AF-A0A7L0JCZ6-F1
#
_cell.length_a   1.000
_cell.length_b   1.000
_cell.length_c   1.000
_cell.angle_alpha   90.00
_cell.angle_beta   90.00
_cell.angle_gamma   90.00
#
_symmetry.space_group_name_H-M   'P 1'
#
loop_
_entity.id
_entity.type
_entity.pdbx_description
1 polymer ?
#
loop_
_entity_poly.entity_id
_entity_poly.type
_entity_poly.pdbx_seq_one_letter_code
_entity_poly.pdbx_strand_id
1 'polypeptide(L)'
;MVKFYTCFPMSLDGKQLCINMVPQYKTIKDEEAIFTALIKDSDPQVNTESIHNQFVHLGNLPDDGYRELEVVCVGLRFGKVDHYVVLKNKNKAILQLDTAKAARSMHSFLQQYPYSMGEHTLSCSLS
;
A
#
# COMPACT_ATOMS: atom_id res chain seq x y z
N MET A 1 -5.12 -3.20 -20.90
CA MET A 1 -4.39 -4.49 -20.90
C MET A 1 -5.31 -5.70 -21.09
N VAL A 2 -6.32 -5.95 -20.25
CA VAL A 2 -7.23 -7.13 -20.39
C VAL A 2 -7.91 -7.22 -21.77
N LYS A 3 -8.41 -6.10 -22.32
CA LYS A 3 -8.99 -6.05 -23.68
C LYS A 3 -8.03 -6.46 -24.80
N PHE A 4 -6.72 -6.35 -24.59
CA PHE A 4 -5.74 -6.75 -25.59
C PHE A 4 -5.76 -8.27 -25.77
N TYR A 5 -5.73 -9.03 -24.67
CA TYR A 5 -5.71 -10.49 -24.71
C TYR A 5 -7.04 -11.13 -25.10
N THR A 6 -8.14 -10.39 -25.02
CA THR A 6 -9.41 -10.82 -25.63
C THR A 6 -9.40 -10.69 -27.16
N CYS A 7 -8.65 -9.73 -27.71
CA CYS A 7 -8.52 -9.53 -29.16
C CYS A 7 -7.34 -10.31 -29.76
N PHE A 8 -6.31 -10.57 -28.96
CA PHE A 8 -5.07 -11.23 -29.34
C PHE A 8 -4.81 -12.39 -28.37
N PRO A 9 -5.44 -13.56 -28.59
CA PRO A 9 -5.31 -14.69 -27.70
C PRO A 9 -3.88 -15.26 -27.74
N MET A 10 -3.34 -15.54 -26.57
CA MET A 10 -2.01 -16.12 -26.39
C MET A 10 -2.14 -17.54 -25.88
N SER A 11 -1.25 -18.44 -26.34
CA SER A 11 -1.24 -19.84 -25.92
C SER A 11 0.06 -20.19 -25.22
N LEU A 12 -0.03 -20.99 -24.14
CA LEU A 12 1.09 -21.60 -23.44
C LEU A 12 0.92 -23.12 -23.52
N ASP A 13 1.89 -23.82 -24.13
CA ASP A 13 1.84 -25.28 -24.32
C ASP A 13 0.53 -25.76 -24.99
N GLY A 14 0.11 -25.06 -26.04
CA GLY A 14 -1.13 -25.35 -26.77
C GLY A 14 -2.43 -24.97 -26.04
N LYS A 15 -2.37 -24.49 -24.79
CA LYS A 15 -3.53 -24.01 -24.03
C LYS A 15 -3.66 -22.50 -24.13
N GLN A 16 -4.82 -22.01 -24.54
CA GLN A 16 -5.11 -20.58 -24.61
C GLN A 16 -5.21 -19.99 -23.19
N LEU A 17 -4.47 -18.91 -22.95
CA LEU A 17 -4.54 -18.15 -21.71
C LEU A 17 -5.85 -17.36 -21.64
N CYS A 18 -6.57 -17.50 -20.53
CA CYS A 18 -7.76 -16.71 -20.23
C CYS A 18 -7.43 -15.67 -19.16
N ILE A 19 -7.48 -14.39 -19.52
CA ILE A 19 -7.22 -13.27 -18.60
C ILE A 19 -8.53 -12.52 -18.38
N ASN A 20 -9.02 -12.52 -17.14
CA ASN A 20 -10.23 -11.80 -16.74
C ASN A 20 -9.91 -10.78 -15.66
N MET A 21 -10.57 -9.62 -15.71
CA MET A 21 -10.52 -8.65 -14.62
C MET A 21 -11.51 -9.08 -13.54
N VAL A 22 -11.00 -9.35 -12.34
CA VAL A 22 -11.86 -9.61 -11.17
C VAL A 22 -12.64 -8.32 -10.84
N PRO A 23 -13.98 -8.38 -10.69
CA PRO A 23 -14.82 -7.19 -10.55
C PRO A 23 -14.40 -6.29 -9.39
N GLN A 24 -13.92 -6.88 -8.29
CA GLN A 24 -13.48 -6.19 -7.08
C GLN A 24 -12.24 -5.31 -7.28
N TYR A 25 -11.48 -5.47 -8.38
CA TYR A 25 -10.26 -4.69 -8.67
C TYR A 25 -10.38 -3.83 -9.93
N LYS A 26 -11.61 -3.54 -10.39
CA LYS A 26 -11.85 -2.66 -11.55
C LYS A 26 -11.37 -1.22 -11.34
N THR A 27 -11.27 -0.79 -10.09
CA THR A 27 -10.92 0.58 -9.71
C THR A 27 -9.93 0.55 -8.56
N ILE A 28 -8.93 1.43 -8.62
CA ILE A 28 -7.97 1.66 -7.53
C ILE A 28 -8.36 2.91 -6.74
N LYS A 29 -9.65 3.25 -6.71
CA LYS A 29 -10.13 4.42 -5.95
C LYS A 29 -10.03 4.18 -4.46
N ASP A 30 -10.37 2.98 -4.02
CA ASP A 30 -10.32 2.58 -2.62
C ASP A 30 -9.00 1.85 -2.35
N GLU A 31 -7.97 2.64 -2.04
CA GLU A 31 -6.60 2.15 -1.81
C GLU A 31 -6.54 1.22 -0.59
N GLU A 32 -7.29 1.55 0.47
CA GLU A 32 -7.36 0.72 1.69
C GLU A 32 -8.10 -0.57 1.46
N ALA A 33 -9.26 -0.57 0.79
CA ALA A 33 -9.99 -1.82 0.57
C ALA A 33 -9.15 -2.84 -0.22
N ILE A 34 -8.36 -2.36 -1.19
CA ILE A 34 -7.43 -3.22 -1.94
C ILE A 34 -6.33 -3.72 -1.02
N PHE A 35 -5.73 -2.84 -0.22
CA PHE A 35 -4.66 -3.21 0.70
C PHE A 35 -5.13 -4.23 1.74
N THR A 36 -6.28 -3.98 2.38
CA THR A 36 -6.93 -4.92 3.31
C THR A 36 -7.26 -6.26 2.64
N ALA A 37 -7.72 -6.25 1.38
CA ALA A 37 -7.98 -7.48 0.64
C ALA A 37 -6.68 -8.29 0.40
N LEU A 38 -5.56 -7.63 0.07
CA LEU A 38 -4.27 -8.28 -0.11
C LEU A 38 -3.73 -8.89 1.19
N ILE A 39 -3.91 -8.18 2.31
CA ILE A 39 -3.53 -8.68 3.63
C ILE A 39 -4.37 -9.92 3.97
N LYS A 40 -5.69 -9.88 3.75
CA LYS A 40 -6.59 -11.01 4.01
C LYS A 40 -6.29 -12.23 3.14
N ASP A 41 -5.85 -12.02 1.90
CA ASP A 41 -5.43 -13.12 1.01
C ASP A 41 -4.14 -13.80 1.53
N SER A 42 -3.26 -13.01 2.15
CA SER A 42 -2.00 -13.49 2.73
C SER A 42 -2.19 -14.15 4.10
N ASP A 43 -3.09 -13.61 4.93
CA ASP A 43 -3.49 -14.16 6.23
C ASP A 43 -5.04 -14.18 6.36
N PRO A 44 -5.67 -15.33 6.08
CA PRO A 44 -7.12 -15.48 6.15
C PRO A 44 -7.73 -15.27 7.54
N GLN A 45 -6.93 -15.35 8.61
CA GLN A 45 -7.39 -15.18 9.99
C GLN A 45 -7.31 -13.73 10.49
N VAL A 46 -6.78 -12.82 9.67
CA VAL A 46 -6.65 -11.42 10.07
C VAL A 46 -8.02 -10.77 10.36
N ASN A 47 -8.10 -10.04 11.46
CA ASN A 47 -9.30 -9.25 11.76
C ASN A 47 -9.30 -7.94 10.96
N THR A 48 -9.97 -7.96 9.81
CA THR A 48 -10.05 -6.79 8.91
C THR A 48 -10.82 -5.61 9.50
N GLU A 49 -11.62 -5.78 10.54
CA GLU A 49 -12.38 -4.66 11.15
C GLU A 49 -11.49 -3.76 12.01
N SER A 50 -10.51 -4.36 12.69
CA SER A 50 -9.62 -3.63 13.62
C SER A 50 -8.29 -3.21 13.01
N ILE A 51 -7.96 -3.72 11.81
CA ILE A 51 -6.68 -3.48 11.15
C ILE A 51 -6.51 -2.03 10.67
N HIS A 52 -7.61 -1.35 10.31
CA HIS A 52 -7.56 0.04 9.81
C HIS A 52 -6.96 1.01 10.84
N ASN A 53 -7.17 0.77 12.14
CA ASN A 53 -6.58 1.60 13.21
C ASN A 53 -5.05 1.48 13.30
N GLN A 54 -4.46 0.53 12.58
CA GLN A 54 -3.03 0.28 12.51
C GLN A 54 -2.39 0.86 11.23
N PHE A 55 -3.20 1.42 10.33
CA PHE A 55 -2.72 1.97 9.08
C PHE A 55 -2.23 3.40 9.24
N VAL A 56 -1.11 3.68 8.57
CA VAL A 56 -0.57 5.02 8.41
C VAL A 56 -0.37 5.28 6.92
N HIS A 57 -0.90 6.39 6.46
CA HIS A 57 -0.75 6.87 5.10
C HIS A 57 0.40 7.86 5.04
N LEU A 58 1.35 7.57 4.17
CA LEU A 58 2.37 8.51 3.75
C LEU A 58 2.01 9.02 2.35
N GLY A 59 2.04 10.32 2.17
CA GLY A 59 1.79 10.97 0.88
C GLY A 59 2.90 11.95 0.54
N ASN A 60 2.82 12.55 -0.65
CA ASN A 60 3.85 13.42 -1.19
C ASN A 60 5.22 12.72 -1.30
N LEU A 61 5.23 11.42 -1.64
CA LEU A 61 6.49 10.73 -1.93
C LEU A 61 7.07 11.26 -3.25
N PRO A 62 8.41 11.33 -3.41
CA PRO A 62 9.03 11.68 -4.68
C PRO A 62 8.60 10.75 -5.83
N ASP A 63 8.66 11.22 -7.07
CA ASP A 63 8.40 10.37 -8.24
C ASP A 63 9.47 9.29 -8.42
N ASP A 64 10.72 9.60 -8.07
CA ASP A 64 11.88 8.71 -8.12
C ASP A 64 12.95 9.17 -7.11
N GLY A 65 14.06 8.43 -7.00
CA GLY A 65 15.22 8.81 -6.20
C GLY A 65 15.16 8.36 -4.73
N TYR A 66 14.20 7.51 -4.36
CA TYR A 66 14.15 6.84 -3.07
C TYR A 66 13.95 5.33 -3.25
N ARG A 67 14.45 4.55 -2.30
CA ARG A 67 14.16 3.11 -2.24
C ARG A 67 12.89 2.88 -1.43
N GLU A 68 12.06 1.93 -1.83
CA GLU A 68 10.84 1.55 -1.07
C GLU A 68 11.15 1.20 0.38
N LEU A 69 12.32 0.60 0.63
CA LEU A 69 12.81 0.32 1.99
C LEU A 69 12.90 1.57 2.87
N GLU A 70 13.22 2.74 2.31
CA GLU A 70 13.29 3.99 3.07
C GLU A 70 11.93 4.39 3.64
N VAL A 71 10.85 4.14 2.90
CA VAL A 71 9.47 4.35 3.36
C VAL A 71 9.15 3.41 4.51
N VAL A 72 9.52 2.13 4.38
CA VAL A 72 9.34 1.13 5.44
C VAL A 72 10.13 1.50 6.70
N CYS A 73 11.36 1.98 6.54
CA CYS A 73 12.20 2.45 7.64
C CYS A 73 11.58 3.61 8.42
N VAL A 74 10.76 4.47 7.80
CA VAL A 74 10.01 5.50 8.53
C VAL A 74 9.12 4.86 9.60
N GLY A 75 8.36 3.82 9.23
CA GLY A 75 7.45 3.10 10.12
C GLY A 75 8.17 2.25 11.17
N LEU A 76 9.28 1.61 10.80
CA LEU A 76 10.09 0.78 11.71
C LEU A 76 10.65 1.53 12.92
N ARG A 77 10.69 2.87 12.89
CA ARG A 77 11.05 3.70 14.05
C ARG A 77 10.01 3.70 15.17
N PHE A 78 8.76 3.31 14.88
CA PHE A 78 7.63 3.40 15.80
C PHE A 78 7.05 2.04 16.21
N GLY A 79 7.24 1.02 15.39
CA GLY A 79 6.77 -0.35 15.63
C GLY A 79 7.14 -1.25 14.45
N LYS A 80 6.85 -2.55 14.58
CA LYS A 80 7.02 -3.46 13.44
C LYS A 80 6.06 -3.06 12.32
N VAL A 81 6.53 -3.11 11.07
CA VAL A 81 5.69 -2.97 9.87
C VAL A 81 5.33 -4.37 9.40
N ASP A 82 4.06 -4.77 9.55
CA ASP A 82 3.60 -6.11 9.16
C ASP A 82 3.37 -6.20 7.65
N HIS A 83 2.73 -5.19 7.07
CA HIS A 83 2.44 -5.10 5.64
C HIS A 83 2.64 -3.67 5.16
N TYR A 84 2.98 -3.50 3.89
CA TYR A 84 3.04 -2.18 3.26
C TYR A 84 2.71 -2.26 1.77
N VAL A 85 2.28 -1.13 1.21
CA VAL A 85 2.13 -0.94 -0.23
C VAL A 85 2.61 0.45 -0.61
N VAL A 86 3.35 0.56 -1.73
CA VAL A 86 3.77 1.83 -2.33
C VAL A 86 3.05 2.03 -3.65
N LEU A 87 2.24 3.09 -3.71
CA LEU A 87 1.46 3.49 -4.87
C LEU A 87 2.22 4.61 -5.60
N LYS A 88 3.27 4.26 -6.35
CA LYS A 88 4.17 5.22 -7.02
C LYS A 88 3.44 6.23 -7.89
N ASN A 89 2.47 5.77 -8.68
CA ASN A 89 1.63 6.62 -9.55
C ASN A 89 0.72 7.61 -8.80
N LYS A 90 0.65 7.50 -7.48
CA LYS A 90 -0.12 8.39 -6.61
C LYS A 90 0.76 9.07 -5.56
N ASN A 91 2.07 8.86 -5.59
CA ASN A 91 3.02 9.42 -4.64
C ASN A 91 2.60 9.13 -3.18
N LYS A 92 2.12 7.91 -2.93
CA LYS A 92 1.58 7.47 -1.65
C LYS A 92 2.13 6.11 -1.21
N ALA A 93 2.09 5.85 0.08
CA ALA A 93 2.28 4.53 0.67
C ALA A 93 1.32 4.32 1.84
N ILE A 94 0.94 3.07 2.08
CA ILE A 94 0.17 2.66 3.25
C ILE A 94 1.03 1.67 4.02
N LEU A 95 1.25 1.92 5.30
CA LEU A 95 1.95 1.04 6.22
C LEU A 95 0.97 0.49 7.25
N GLN A 96 0.94 -0.82 7.44
CA GLN A 96 0.31 -1.43 8.62
C GLN A 96 1.37 -1.61 9.71
N LEU A 97 1.20 -0.93 10.84
CA LEU A 97 2.03 -1.17 12.02
C LEU A 97 1.45 -2.28 12.89
N ASP A 98 2.28 -2.90 13.72
CA ASP A 98 1.87 -3.97 14.65
C ASP A 98 0.75 -3.57 15.63
N THR A 99 0.63 -2.28 15.93
CA THR A 99 -0.31 -1.76 16.91
C THR A 99 -0.87 -0.40 16.52
N ALA A 100 -2.13 -0.16 16.89
CA ALA A 100 -2.76 1.16 16.72
C ALA A 100 -2.07 2.26 17.56
N LYS A 101 -1.33 1.88 18.61
CA LYS A 101 -0.50 2.83 19.38
C LYS A 101 0.72 3.27 18.57
N ALA A 102 1.40 2.34 17.90
CA ALA A 102 2.52 2.67 17.02
C ALA A 102 2.07 3.60 15.88
N ALA A 103 0.94 3.30 15.22
CA ALA A 103 0.39 4.12 14.14
C ALA A 103 0.14 5.58 14.60
N ARG A 104 -0.54 5.75 15.75
CA ARG A 104 -0.78 7.07 16.35
C ARG A 104 0.51 7.78 16.76
N SER A 105 1.49 7.04 17.30
CA SER A 105 2.79 7.60 17.67
C SER A 105 3.55 8.13 16.45
N MET A 106 3.54 7.37 15.35
CA MET A 106 4.13 7.78 14.08
C MET A 106 3.48 9.06 13.55
N HIS A 107 2.14 9.09 13.49
CA HIS A 107 1.40 10.26 13.04
C HIS A 107 1.72 11.49 13.89
N SER A 108 1.62 11.38 15.22
CA SER A 108 1.91 12.49 16.14
C SER A 108 3.35 13.00 16.00
N PHE A 109 4.32 12.09 15.89
CA PHE A 109 5.71 12.47 15.73
C PHE A 109 5.99 13.19 14.41
N LEU A 110 5.46 12.69 13.28
CA LEU A 110 5.70 13.30 11.97
C LEU A 110 4.97 14.63 11.78
N GLN A 111 3.87 14.87 12.50
CA GLN A 111 3.23 16.19 12.57
C GLN A 111 4.12 17.22 13.28
N GLN A 112 4.87 16.79 14.30
CA GLN A 112 5.77 17.68 15.04
C GLN A 112 7.16 17.81 14.39
N TYR A 113 7.65 16.73 13.78
CA TYR A 113 8.95 16.62 13.15
C TYR A 113 8.79 16.12 11.70
N PRO A 114 8.53 17.03 10.75
CA PRO A 114 8.34 16.66 9.35
C PRO A 114 9.54 15.88 8.80
N TYR A 115 9.25 14.82 8.05
CA TYR A 115 10.27 13.98 7.42
C TYR A 115 10.31 14.24 5.93
N SER A 116 11.50 14.49 5.39
CA SER A 116 11.70 14.79 3.97
C SER A 116 12.45 13.67 3.27
N MET A 117 12.01 13.32 2.06
CA MET A 117 12.70 12.46 1.11
C MET A 117 13.12 13.32 -0.08
N GLY A 118 14.41 13.68 -0.13
CA GLY A 118 14.88 14.73 -1.04
C GLY A 118 14.17 16.06 -0.74
N GLU A 119 13.65 16.71 -1.79
CA GLU A 119 12.92 17.98 -1.70
C GLU A 119 11.44 17.82 -1.27
N HIS A 120 10.98 16.59 -1.01
CA HIS A 120 9.59 16.31 -0.70
C HIS A 120 9.40 16.03 0.79
N THR A 121 8.72 16.92 1.49
CA THR A 121 8.23 16.67 2.85
C THR A 121 7.03 15.75 2.79
N LEU A 122 7.12 14.58 3.43
CA LEU A 122 6.04 13.61 3.44
C LEU A 122 4.84 14.14 4.23
N SER A 123 3.63 13.95 3.68
CA SER A 123 2.40 14.08 4.46
C SER A 123 2.13 12.78 5.22
N CYS A 124 1.61 12.88 6.44
CA CYS A 124 1.25 11.72 7.25
C CYS A 124 -0.19 11.83 7.75
N SER A 125 -1.00 10.79 7.54
CA SER A 125 -2.36 10.69 8.09
C SER A 125 -2.66 9.27 8.58
N LEU A 126 -3.65 9.15 9.46
CA LEU A 126 -4.24 7.86 9.85
C LEU A 126 -5.43 7.55 8.92
N SER A 127 -5.89 6.29 8.93
CA SER A 127 -7.19 5.90 8.35
C SER A 127 -8.36 6.59 9.04
#